data_AF-A0A843VQS2-F1
#
_entry.id   AF-A0A843VQS2-F1
#
_cell.length_a   1.000
_cell.length_b   1.000
_cell.length_c   1.000
_cell.angle_alpha   90.00
_cell.angle_beta   90.00
_cell.angle_gamma   90.00
#
_symmetry.space_group_name_H-M   'P 1'
#
loop_
_entity.id
_entity.type
_entity.pdbx_description
1 polymer ?
#
loop_
_entity_poly.entity_id
_entity_poly.type
_entity_poly.pdbx_seq_one_letter_code
_entity_poly.pdbx_strand_id
1 'polypeptide(L)'
;MPFPQDGKQGWWSGGYTYGLWIGILVATGFSVVPVISRSWKDHFGLNGSQALKDASRETAISLFPSLSSQLKRKKDHGRAEALLIAAYGKTLSKII
;
A
#
# COMPACT_ATOMS: atom_id res chain seq x y z
N MET A 1 -10.52 -4.75 -6.74
CA MET A 1 -11.76 -4.32 -7.42
C MET A 1 -11.50 -2.96 -8.03
N PRO A 2 -11.90 -2.74 -9.28
CA PRO A 2 -11.75 -1.43 -9.91
C PRO A 2 -12.62 -0.39 -9.21
N PHE A 3 -12.19 0.88 -9.22
CA PHE A 3 -12.91 1.94 -8.52
C PHE A 3 -14.22 2.25 -9.28
N PRO A 4 -15.40 2.25 -8.63
CA PRO A 4 -16.68 2.35 -9.33
C PRO A 4 -16.86 3.63 -10.14
N GLN A 5 -16.15 4.71 -9.79
CA GLN A 5 -16.23 6.00 -10.47
C GLN A 5 -15.24 6.13 -11.64
N ASP A 6 -14.31 5.19 -11.80
CA ASP A 6 -13.35 5.22 -12.90
C ASP A 6 -13.98 4.75 -14.21
N GLY A 7 -13.59 5.38 -15.32
CA GLY A 7 -13.95 4.94 -16.66
C GLY A 7 -13.13 3.72 -17.13
N LYS A 8 -13.44 3.25 -18.35
CA LYS A 8 -12.80 2.07 -18.98
C LYS A 8 -11.27 2.12 -18.96
N GLN A 9 -10.69 3.29 -19.23
CA GLN A 9 -9.24 3.47 -19.24
C GLN A 9 -8.61 3.34 -17.83
N GLY A 10 -9.28 3.84 -16.80
CA GLY A 10 -8.82 3.72 -15.41
C GLY A 10 -8.81 2.26 -14.96
N TRP A 11 -9.86 1.51 -15.30
CA TRP A 11 -9.96 0.08 -15.00
C TRP A 11 -8.87 -0.72 -15.70
N TRP A 12 -8.63 -0.46 -16.99
CA TRP A 12 -7.56 -1.11 -17.75
C TRP A 12 -6.18 -0.80 -17.18
N SER A 13 -5.90 0.48 -16.89
CA SER A 13 -4.61 0.92 -16.32
C SER A 13 -4.33 0.28 -14.95
N GLY A 14 -5.34 0.18 -14.09
CA GLY A 14 -5.23 -0.50 -12.80
C GLY A 14 -4.89 -1.98 -12.94
N GLY A 15 -5.58 -2.70 -13.83
CA GLY A 15 -5.31 -4.12 -14.11
C GLY A 15 -3.94 -4.34 -14.74
N TYR A 16 -3.55 -3.51 -15.71
CA TYR A 16 -2.25 -3.56 -16.36
C TYR A 16 -1.10 -3.36 -15.37
N THR A 17 -1.18 -2.32 -14.54
CA THR A 17 -0.14 -2.01 -13.54
C THR A 17 -0.03 -3.11 -12.50
N TYR A 18 -1.16 -3.68 -12.06
CA TYR A 18 -1.18 -4.81 -11.13
C TYR A 18 -0.46 -6.03 -11.73
N GLY A 19 -0.83 -6.44 -12.95
CA GLY A 19 -0.20 -7.58 -13.63
C GLY A 19 1.30 -7.37 -13.86
N LEU A 20 1.70 -6.15 -14.24
CA LEU A 20 3.11 -5.79 -14.45
C LEU A 20 3.94 -5.98 -13.17
N TRP A 21 3.46 -5.50 -12.02
CA TRP A 21 4.16 -5.66 -10.74
C TRP A 21 4.25 -7.12 -10.30
N ILE A 22 3.17 -7.90 -10.42
CA ILE A 22 3.21 -9.33 -10.13
C ILE A 22 4.25 -10.03 -11.02
N GLY A 23 4.22 -9.75 -12.33
CA GLY A 23 5.15 -10.37 -13.29
C GLY A 23 6.62 -10.06 -12.98
N ILE A 24 6.96 -8.80 -12.70
CA ILE A 24 8.32 -8.39 -12.37
C ILE A 24 8.79 -9.06 -11.06
N LEU A 25 7.97 -9.04 -10.01
CA LEU A 25 8.34 -9.61 -8.71
C LEU A 25 8.52 -11.13 -8.78
N VAL A 26 7.62 -11.84 -9.47
CA VAL A 26 7.74 -13.30 -9.65
C VAL A 26 8.94 -13.65 -10.53
N ALA A 27 9.17 -12.91 -11.62
CA ALA A 27 10.32 -13.13 -12.51
C ALA A 27 11.67 -12.89 -11.81
N THR A 28 11.69 -12.03 -10.78
CA THR A 28 12.88 -11.76 -9.95
C THR A 28 13.02 -12.73 -8.77
N GLY A 29 12.13 -13.72 -8.65
CA GLY A 29 12.21 -14.78 -7.64
C GLY A 29 11.53 -14.45 -6.31
N PHE A 30 10.78 -13.35 -6.21
CA PHE A 30 9.99 -13.05 -5.01
C PHE A 30 8.67 -13.83 -4.99
N SER A 31 8.31 -14.34 -3.82
CA SER A 31 6.94 -14.81 -3.56
C SER A 31 6.02 -13.60 -3.35
N VAL A 32 4.96 -13.50 -4.15
CA VAL A 32 4.03 -12.38 -4.09
C VAL A 32 2.72 -12.82 -3.44
N VAL A 33 2.38 -12.18 -2.33
CA VAL A 33 1.11 -12.40 -1.62
C VAL A 33 0.24 -11.15 -1.78
N PRO A 34 -0.84 -11.20 -2.57
CA PRO A 34 -1.78 -10.09 -2.67
C PRO A 34 -2.48 -9.85 -1.34
N VAL A 35 -2.51 -8.60 -0.89
CA VAL A 35 -3.19 -8.20 0.36
C VAL A 35 -4.36 -7.28 0.03
N ILE A 36 -5.53 -7.58 0.62
CA ILE A 36 -6.72 -6.74 0.48
C ILE A 36 -6.50 -5.41 1.21
N SER A 37 -6.82 -4.30 0.55
CA SER A 37 -6.62 -2.93 1.09
C SER A 37 -7.22 -2.75 2.49
N ARG A 38 -8.42 -3.31 2.70
CA ARG A 38 -9.11 -3.25 3.98
C ARG A 38 -8.34 -3.92 5.12
N SER A 39 -7.73 -5.07 4.89
CA SER A 39 -7.09 -5.87 5.94
C SER A 39 -5.93 -5.15 6.61
N TRP A 40 -5.00 -4.59 5.82
CA TRP A 40 -3.87 -3.86 6.40
C TRP A 40 -4.28 -2.49 6.94
N LYS A 41 -5.31 -1.84 6.36
CA LYS A 41 -5.85 -0.58 6.87
C LYS A 41 -6.52 -0.76 8.23
N ASP A 42 -7.35 -1.80 8.37
CA ASP A 42 -7.99 -2.16 9.64
C ASP A 42 -6.92 -2.43 10.72
N HIS A 43 -5.83 -3.13 10.37
CA HIS A 43 -4.73 -3.43 11.30
C HIS A 43 -4.06 -2.17 11.89
N PHE A 44 -3.94 -1.10 11.11
CA PHE A 44 -3.36 0.16 11.56
C PHE A 44 -4.41 1.20 12.00
N GLY A 45 -5.69 0.81 12.11
CA GLY A 45 -6.77 1.73 12.47
C GLY A 45 -7.06 2.80 11.41
N LEU A 46 -6.68 2.56 10.15
CA LEU A 46 -6.82 3.49 9.03
C LEU A 46 -8.19 3.33 8.34
N ASN A 47 -9.27 3.40 9.12
CA ASN A 47 -10.63 3.16 8.62
C ASN A 47 -11.39 4.49 8.46
N GLY A 48 -11.50 5.00 7.24
CA GLY A 48 -12.17 6.30 6.98
C GLY A 48 -11.80 7.00 5.66
N SER A 49 -12.41 8.16 5.40
CA SER A 49 -12.30 8.95 4.16
C SER A 49 -10.98 9.74 4.05
N GLN A 50 -10.89 10.69 3.09
CA GLN A 50 -9.76 11.52 2.64
C GLN A 50 -8.67 11.91 3.68
N ALA A 51 -9.01 12.05 4.96
CA ALA A 51 -8.05 12.20 6.07
C ALA A 51 -7.05 11.03 6.18
N LEU A 52 -7.36 9.88 5.56
CA LEU A 52 -6.53 8.68 5.54
C LEU A 52 -5.17 8.90 4.87
N LYS A 53 -5.06 9.75 3.85
CA LYS A 53 -3.78 9.94 3.15
C LYS A 53 -2.75 10.62 4.03
N ASP A 54 -3.20 11.51 4.91
CA ASP A 54 -2.36 12.17 5.90
C ASP A 54 -2.10 11.23 7.08
N ALA A 55 -3.12 10.51 7.55
CA ALA A 55 -2.98 9.49 8.60
C ALA A 55 -2.01 8.34 8.24
N SER A 56 -2.02 7.87 6.99
CA SER A 56 -1.06 6.86 6.50
C SER A 56 0.38 7.38 6.59
N ARG A 57 0.61 8.66 6.26
CA ARG A 57 1.95 9.27 6.35
C ARG A 57 2.39 9.39 7.79
N GLU A 58 1.52 9.87 8.68
CA GLU A 58 1.81 9.98 10.11
C GLU A 58 2.12 8.61 10.74
N THR A 59 1.31 7.60 10.44
CA THR A 59 1.52 6.22 10.92
C THR A 59 2.85 5.65 10.41
N ALA A 60 3.16 5.85 9.12
CA ALA A 60 4.43 5.40 8.55
C ALA A 60 5.63 6.15 9.14
N ILE A 61 5.53 7.46 9.44
CA ILE A 61 6.58 8.23 10.10
C ILE A 61 6.82 7.72 11.53
N SER A 62 5.75 7.38 12.25
CA SER A 62 5.83 6.81 13.60
C SER A 62 6.55 5.45 13.60
N LEU A 63 6.25 4.58 12.63
CA LEU A 63 6.87 3.26 12.50
C LEU A 63 8.31 3.31 11.92
N PHE A 64 8.60 4.29 11.05
CA PHE A 64 9.87 4.41 10.34
C PHE A 64 10.45 5.83 10.48
N PRO A 65 10.90 6.22 11.69
CA PRO A 65 11.36 7.59 11.95
C PRO A 65 12.56 8.00 11.09
N SER A 66 13.42 7.05 10.71
CA SER A 66 14.57 7.28 9.80
C SER A 66 14.15 7.72 8.39
N LEU A 67 12.93 7.38 7.96
CA LEU A 67 12.38 7.73 6.65
C LEU A 67 11.49 8.98 6.68
N SER A 68 11.36 9.64 7.84
CA SER A 68 10.49 10.80 8.03
C SER A 68 10.73 11.91 7.00
N SER A 69 12.00 12.19 6.67
CA SER A 69 12.38 13.18 5.65
C SER A 69 11.80 12.88 4.26
N GLN A 70 11.56 11.62 3.93
CA GLN A 70 11.05 11.16 2.64
C GLN A 70 9.52 11.11 2.55
N LEU A 71 8.82 11.32 3.67
CA LEU A 71 7.35 11.23 3.80
C LEU A 71 6.69 12.59 4.09
N LYS A 72 7.47 13.68 4.09
CA LYS A 72 7.01 15.03 4.49
C LYS A 72 5.87 15.58 3.63
N ARG A 73 5.84 15.32 2.32
CA ARG A 73 4.90 15.98 1.40
C ARG A 73 3.62 15.16 1.25
N LYS A 74 2.49 15.84 0.99
CA LYS A 74 1.19 15.19 0.76
C LYS A 74 1.22 14.16 -0.37
N LYS A 75 2.04 14.39 -1.41
CA LYS A 75 2.21 13.44 -2.52
C LYS A 75 2.94 12.14 -2.14
N ASP A 76 3.59 12.09 -0.98
CA ASP A 76 4.37 10.93 -0.54
C ASP A 76 3.49 9.84 0.14
N HIS A 77 2.15 9.97 0.08
CA HIS A 77 1.22 8.96 0.62
C HIS A 77 1.41 7.57 0.01
N GLY A 78 1.74 7.45 -1.28
CA GLY A 78 2.02 6.15 -1.90
C GLY A 78 3.25 5.46 -1.31
N ARG A 79 4.28 6.23 -0.91
CA ARG A 79 5.46 5.69 -0.21
C ARG A 79 5.09 5.20 1.19
N ALA A 80 4.26 5.98 1.89
CA ALA A 80 3.77 5.59 3.20
C ALA A 80 2.93 4.31 3.14
N GLU A 81 1.99 4.19 2.20
CA GLU A 81 1.19 2.97 2.05
C GLU A 81 2.05 1.74 1.70
N ALA A 82 3.09 1.89 0.87
CA ALA A 82 4.03 0.81 0.58
C ALA A 82 4.78 0.32 1.85
N LEU A 83 5.23 1.25 2.70
CA LEU A 83 5.87 0.91 3.97
C LEU A 83 4.91 0.22 4.94
N LEU A 84 3.66 0.66 5.00
CA LEU A 84 2.64 0.05 5.86
C LEU A 84 2.27 -1.37 5.39
N ILE A 85 2.14 -1.60 4.08
CA ILE A 85 1.92 -2.94 3.53
C ILE A 85 3.11 -3.86 3.88
N ALA A 86 4.35 -3.37 3.77
CA ALA A 86 5.53 -4.14 4.17
C ALA A 86 5.55 -4.46 5.67
N ALA A 87 5.20 -3.48 6.52
CA ALA A 87 5.09 -3.66 7.96
C ALA A 87 4.02 -4.70 8.32
N TYR A 88 2.87 -4.67 7.64
CA TYR A 88 1.81 -5.67 7.79
C TYR A 88 2.26 -7.07 7.31
N GLY A 89 2.97 -7.17 6.20
CA GLY A 89 3.55 -8.45 5.75
C GLY A 89 4.51 -9.06 6.78
N LYS A 90 5.28 -8.22 7.48
CA LYS A 90 6.17 -8.68 8.56
C LYS A 90 5.41 -9.24 9.77
N THR A 91 4.20 -8.76 10.07
CA THR A 91 3.37 -9.33 11.16
C THR A 91 2.76 -10.66 10.74
N LEU A 92 2.38 -10.81 9.47
CA LEU A 92 1.87 -12.09 8.92
C LEU A 92 2.94 -13.19 8.87
N SER A 93 4.18 -12.86 8.49
CA SER A 93 5.29 -13.83 8.43
C SER A 93 5.71 -14.37 9.81
N LYS A 94 5.25 -13.78 10.91
CA LYS A 94 5.46 -14.34 12.26
C LYS A 94 4.43 -15.40 12.65
N ILE A 95 3.37 -15.54 11.85
CA ILE A 95 2.22 -16.41 12.12
C ILE A 95 2.26 -17.67 11.23
N ILE A 96 3.04 -17.64 10.15
CA ILE A 96 3.30 -18.77 9.22
C ILE A 96 4.72 -19.27 9.48
#